data_AF-A0A3C0RX50-F1
#
_entry.id   AF-A0A3C0RX50-F1
#
_cell.length_a   1.000
_cell.length_b   1.000
_cell.length_c   1.000
_cell.angle_alpha   90.00
_cell.angle_beta   90.00
_cell.angle_gamma   90.00
#
_symmetry.space_group_name_H-M   'P 1'
#
loop_
_entity.id
_entity.type
_entity.pdbx_description
1 polymer ?
#
loop_
_entity_poly.entity_id
_entity_poly.type
_entity_poly.pdbx_seq_one_letter_code
_entity_poly.pdbx_strand_id
1 'polypeptide(L)'
;MKAIYEDLLHLDRPFYEIHEDSYDPLKCIENFWDNYPLVTIREYLYALDLKCKTLGEVTESKLEAVQQTLFLADILRALVAYFLTHSRHLDTTQLKLSTLEANMKEIQLTKKINDFFQSINPPKP
;
A
#
# COMPACT_ATOMS: atom_id res chain seq x y z
N MET A 1 -28.46 -2.78 -6.78
CA MET A 1 -28.02 -1.43 -7.23
C MET A 1 -27.24 -0.69 -6.15
N LYS A 2 -27.78 -0.44 -4.95
CA LYS A 2 -27.13 0.38 -3.92
C LYS A 2 -25.68 -0.03 -3.56
N ALA A 3 -25.40 -1.34 -3.43
CA ALA A 3 -24.07 -1.84 -3.07
C ALA A 3 -22.98 -1.57 -4.13
N ILE A 4 -23.31 -1.72 -5.42
CA ILE A 4 -22.35 -1.47 -6.52
C ILE A 4 -21.96 0.01 -6.56
N TYR A 5 -22.91 0.91 -6.29
CA TYR A 5 -22.63 2.35 -6.20
C TYR A 5 -21.78 2.72 -4.97
N GLU A 6 -21.95 2.01 -3.87
CA GLU A 6 -21.18 2.23 -2.64
C GLU A 6 -19.72 1.80 -2.82
N ASP A 7 -19.47 0.65 -3.46
CA ASP A 7 -18.12 0.19 -3.83
C ASP A 7 -17.47 1.13 -4.86
N LEU A 8 -18.24 1.61 -5.86
CA LEU A 8 -17.74 2.57 -6.84
C LEU A 8 -17.37 3.92 -6.20
N LEU A 9 -18.11 4.34 -5.18
CA LEU A 9 -17.82 5.58 -4.44
C LEU A 9 -16.44 5.55 -3.79
N HIS A 10 -16.01 4.40 -3.27
CA HIS A 10 -14.67 4.24 -2.68
C HIS A 10 -13.56 4.35 -3.73
N LEU A 11 -13.82 3.90 -4.95
CA LEU A 11 -12.88 3.98 -6.07
C LEU A 11 -12.80 5.41 -6.66
N ASP A 12 -13.94 6.09 -6.77
CA ASP A 12 -14.04 7.41 -7.38
C ASP A 12 -13.51 8.52 -6.47
N ARG A 13 -13.70 8.37 -5.16
CA ARG A 13 -13.35 9.38 -4.15
C ARG A 13 -11.90 9.90 -4.27
N PRO A 14 -10.85 9.07 -4.41
CA PRO A 14 -9.48 9.54 -4.62
C PRO A 14 -9.30 10.52 -5.79
N PHE A 15 -10.15 10.46 -6.83
CA PHE A 15 -10.08 11.36 -7.98
C PHE A 15 -10.79 12.69 -7.75
N TYR A 16 -11.72 12.76 -6.80
CA TYR A 16 -12.41 14.01 -6.46
C TYR A 16 -11.73 14.75 -5.31
N GLU A 17 -11.18 14.02 -4.33
CA GLU A 17 -10.48 14.60 -3.18
C GLU A 17 -9.33 15.53 -3.59
N ILE A 18 -8.67 15.28 -4.73
CA ILE A 18 -7.56 16.11 -5.22
C ILE A 18 -7.94 17.55 -5.57
N HIS A 19 -9.24 17.80 -5.76
CA HIS A 19 -9.80 19.10 -6.11
C HIS A 19 -10.30 19.87 -4.87
N GLU A 20 -10.27 19.27 -3.69
CA GLU A 20 -10.61 19.95 -2.45
C GLU A 20 -9.50 20.93 -2.05
N ASP A 21 -9.86 22.15 -1.61
CA ASP A 21 -8.90 23.17 -1.20
C ASP A 21 -8.01 22.73 -0.02
N SER A 22 -8.51 21.80 0.80
CA SER A 22 -7.80 21.21 1.94
C SER A 22 -6.92 20.01 1.57
N TYR A 23 -6.87 19.61 0.29
CA TYR A 23 -6.13 18.42 -0.11
C TYR A 23 -4.62 18.64 -0.04
N ASP A 24 -3.98 17.87 0.84
CA ASP A 24 -2.54 17.83 0.97
C ASP A 24 -2.01 16.44 0.55
N PRO A 25 -1.35 16.34 -0.63
CA PRO A 25 -0.82 15.07 -1.10
C PRO A 25 0.30 14.52 -0.20
N LEU A 26 1.08 15.37 0.47
CA LEU A 26 2.14 14.91 1.36
C LEU A 26 1.55 14.24 2.59
N LYS A 27 0.54 14.87 3.20
CA LYS A 27 -0.20 14.31 4.34
C LYS A 27 -0.92 13.01 3.98
N CYS A 28 -1.44 12.89 2.76
CA CYS A 28 -2.02 11.65 2.25
C CYS A 28 -0.99 10.51 2.23
N ILE A 29 0.24 10.79 1.80
CA ILE A 29 1.35 9.84 1.80
C ILE A 29 1.73 9.45 3.23
N GLU A 30 1.87 10.41 4.15
CA GLU A 30 2.19 10.14 5.56
C GLU A 30 1.13 9.25 6.21
N ASN A 31 -0.15 9.62 6.07
CA ASN A 31 -1.27 8.85 6.62
C ASN A 31 -1.28 7.41 6.08
N PHE A 32 -0.95 7.20 4.80
CA PHE A 32 -0.88 5.85 4.24
C PHE A 32 0.18 5.01 4.96
N TRP A 33 1.40 5.54 5.11
CA TRP A 33 2.49 4.82 5.76
C TRP A 33 2.30 4.64 7.27
N ASP A 34 1.58 5.53 7.93
CA ASP A 34 1.23 5.39 9.35
C ASP A 34 0.18 4.30 9.60
N ASN A 35 -0.75 4.10 8.65
CA ASN A 35 -1.81 3.10 8.78
C ASN A 35 -1.43 1.72 8.23
N TYR A 36 -0.47 1.64 7.30
CA TYR A 36 -0.11 0.41 6.60
C TYR A 36 1.39 0.09 6.70
N PRO A 37 1.82 -0.66 7.74
CA PRO A 37 3.16 -1.25 7.78
C PRO A 37 3.42 -2.17 6.58
N LEU A 38 4.68 -2.31 6.13
CA LEU A 38 5.00 -3.15 4.96
C LEU A 38 4.58 -4.62 5.14
N VAL A 39 4.63 -5.13 6.37
CA VAL A 39 4.16 -6.49 6.68
C VAL A 39 2.68 -6.65 6.33
N THR A 40 1.85 -5.69 6.76
CA THR A 40 0.41 -5.67 6.46
C THR A 40 0.15 -5.51 4.96
N ILE A 41 0.88 -4.62 4.28
CA ILE A 41 0.78 -4.44 2.83
C ILE A 41 1.08 -5.76 2.11
N ARG A 42 2.17 -6.44 2.49
CA ARG A 42 2.56 -7.73 1.91
C ARG A 42 1.49 -8.80 2.13
N GLU A 43 0.94 -8.89 3.34
CA GLU A 43 -0.10 -9.86 3.68
C GLU A 43 -1.38 -9.61 2.88
N TYR A 44 -1.81 -8.35 2.76
CA TYR A 44 -3.00 -7.99 2.00
C TYR A 44 -2.82 -8.21 0.50
N LEU A 45 -1.65 -7.91 -0.06
CA LEU A 45 -1.33 -8.22 -1.46
C LEU A 45 -1.26 -9.72 -1.72
N TYR A 46 -0.72 -10.50 -0.78
CA TYR A 46 -0.68 -11.96 -0.89
C TYR A 46 -2.09 -12.57 -0.85
N ALA A 47 -2.94 -12.09 0.07
CA ALA A 47 -4.33 -12.50 0.15
C ALA A 47 -5.09 -12.20 -1.16
N LEU A 48 -4.83 -11.03 -1.77
CA LEU A 48 -5.41 -10.64 -3.05
C LEU A 48 -4.93 -11.55 -4.20
N ASP A 49 -3.63 -11.86 -4.28
CA ASP A 49 -3.08 -12.76 -5.30
C ASP A 49 -3.68 -14.17 -5.17
N LEU A 50 -3.76 -14.68 -3.94
CA LEU A 50 -4.38 -15.98 -3.67
C LEU A 50 -5.85 -16.00 -4.09
N LYS A 51 -6.60 -14.92 -3.81
CA LYS A 51 -8.00 -14.77 -4.24
C LYS A 51 -8.15 -14.78 -5.76
N CYS A 52 -7.29 -14.04 -6.49
CA CYS A 52 -7.29 -14.03 -7.95
C CYS A 52 -7.04 -15.44 -8.53
N LYS A 53 -6.18 -16.23 -7.87
CA LYS A 53 -5.86 -17.60 -8.29
C LYS A 53 -6.91 -18.64 -7.93
N THR A 54 -7.68 -18.41 -6.86
CA THR A 54 -8.67 -19.35 -6.31
C THR A 54 -10.11 -18.99 -6.67
N LEU A 55 -10.29 -18.15 -7.70
CA LEU A 55 -11.57 -17.59 -8.15
C LEU A 55 -12.62 -18.71 -8.39
N GLY A 56 -13.38 -19.08 -7.35
CA GLY A 56 -14.39 -20.14 -7.39
C GLY A 56 -14.52 -21.01 -6.12
N GLU A 57 -13.51 -21.10 -5.26
CA GLU A 57 -13.52 -22.07 -4.13
C GLU A 57 -13.71 -21.45 -2.74
N VAL A 58 -13.33 -20.19 -2.53
CA VAL A 58 -13.35 -19.56 -1.20
C VAL A 58 -14.51 -18.57 -1.10
N THR A 59 -15.50 -18.90 -0.27
CA THR A 59 -16.57 -17.94 0.09
C THR A 59 -16.03 -16.99 1.14
N GLU A 60 -15.65 -15.80 0.70
CA GLU A 60 -15.10 -14.75 1.57
C GLU A 60 -16.17 -14.19 2.52
N SER A 61 -15.79 -13.84 3.74
CA SER A 61 -16.71 -13.13 4.62
C SER A 61 -16.92 -11.71 4.11
N LYS A 62 -18.13 -11.16 4.34
CA LYS A 62 -18.45 -9.78 3.93
C LYS A 62 -17.49 -8.74 4.55
N LEU A 63 -16.88 -9.05 5.70
CA LEU A 63 -15.94 -8.17 6.39
C LEU A 63 -14.58 -8.11 5.68
N GLU A 64 -14.04 -9.27 5.27
CA GLU A 64 -12.76 -9.37 4.55
C GLU A 64 -12.83 -8.69 3.18
N ALA A 65 -13.95 -8.87 2.46
CA ALA A 65 -14.18 -8.20 1.18
C ALA A 65 -14.16 -6.67 1.32
N VAL A 66 -14.80 -6.12 2.36
CA VAL A 66 -14.81 -4.67 2.62
C VAL A 66 -13.40 -4.16 2.98
N GLN A 67 -12.67 -4.90 3.83
CA GLN A 67 -11.30 -4.52 4.20
C GLN A 67 -10.36 -4.49 3.00
N GLN A 68 -10.46 -5.46 2.08
CA GLN A 68 -9.68 -5.46 0.85
C GLN A 68 -10.02 -4.29 -0.07
N THR A 69 -11.31 -3.98 -0.25
CA THR A 69 -11.73 -2.84 -1.07
C THR A 69 -11.21 -1.52 -0.50
N LEU A 70 -11.29 -1.33 0.82
CA LEU A 70 -10.76 -0.14 1.49
C LEU A 70 -9.25 -0.02 1.33
N PHE A 71 -8.51 -1.12 1.53
CA PHE A 71 -7.06 -1.15 1.33
C PHE A 71 -6.67 -0.77 -0.11
N LEU A 72 -7.35 -1.31 -1.12
CA LEU A 72 -7.09 -0.98 -2.52
C LEU A 72 -7.40 0.49 -2.84
N ALA A 73 -8.48 1.04 -2.28
CA ALA A 73 -8.81 2.45 -2.40
C ALA A 73 -7.74 3.34 -1.75
N ASP A 74 -7.20 2.95 -0.59
CA ASP A 74 -6.12 3.68 0.08
C ASP A 74 -4.79 3.61 -0.69
N ILE A 75 -4.47 2.46 -1.30
CA ILE A 75 -3.33 2.36 -2.23
C ILE A 75 -3.52 3.31 -3.41
N LEU A 76 -4.70 3.31 -4.04
CA LEU A 76 -4.97 4.18 -5.19
C LEU A 76 -4.83 5.65 -4.80
N ARG A 77 -5.37 6.05 -3.65
CA ARG A 77 -5.21 7.39 -3.09
C ARG A 77 -3.75 7.76 -2.88
N ALA A 78 -2.94 6.87 -2.30
CA ALA A 78 -1.51 7.10 -2.13
C ALA A 78 -0.78 7.26 -3.47
N LEU A 79 -1.08 6.42 -4.47
CA LEU A 79 -0.50 6.53 -5.82
C LEU A 79 -0.82 7.86 -6.49
N VAL A 80 -2.08 8.31 -6.40
CA VAL A 80 -2.49 9.64 -6.90
C VAL A 80 -1.74 10.75 -6.18
N ALA A 81 -1.59 10.67 -4.85
CA ALA A 81 -0.84 11.63 -4.06
C ALA A 81 0.65 11.68 -4.44
N TYR A 82 1.29 10.53 -4.66
CA TYR A 82 2.67 10.44 -5.17
C TYR A 82 2.80 11.06 -6.56
N PHE A 83 1.87 10.76 -7.47
CA PHE A 83 1.84 11.36 -8.80
C PHE A 83 1.71 12.88 -8.74
N LEU A 84 0.80 13.40 -7.93
CA LEU A 84 0.59 14.84 -7.77
C LEU A 84 1.82 15.53 -7.19
N THR A 85 2.41 14.95 -6.14
CA THR A 85 3.64 15.43 -5.52
C THR A 85 4.76 15.57 -6.55
N HIS A 86 4.93 14.55 -7.38
CA HIS A 86 5.92 14.57 -8.46
C HIS A 86 5.58 15.63 -9.53
N SER A 87 4.34 15.66 -10.02
CA SER A 87 3.90 16.58 -11.08
C SER A 87 3.97 18.07 -10.69
N ARG A 88 3.77 18.36 -9.40
CA ARG A 88 3.79 19.72 -8.85
C ARG A 88 5.16 20.10 -8.28
N HIS A 89 6.15 19.23 -8.41
CA HIS A 89 7.50 19.39 -7.86
C HIS A 89 7.49 19.80 -6.37
N LEU A 90 6.60 19.19 -5.59
CA LEU A 90 6.51 19.47 -4.16
C LEU A 90 7.75 18.96 -3.44
N ASP A 91 8.18 19.71 -2.43
CA ASP A 91 9.30 19.32 -1.59
C ASP A 91 8.91 18.12 -0.71
N THR A 92 9.50 16.97 -1.01
CA THR A 92 9.28 15.71 -0.29
C THR A 92 10.22 15.52 0.89
N THR A 93 11.20 16.41 1.08
CA THR A 93 12.16 16.30 2.19
C THR A 93 11.50 16.47 3.56
N GLN A 94 10.29 17.02 3.59
CA GLN A 94 9.50 17.25 4.80
C GLN A 94 8.64 16.06 5.21
N LEU A 95 8.53 15.01 4.37
CA LEU A 95 7.75 13.82 4.66
C LEU A 95 8.33 13.06 5.85
N LYS A 96 7.54 12.88 6.90
CA LYS A 96 7.92 12.11 8.08
C LYS A 96 7.49 10.65 7.92
N LEU A 97 8.24 9.89 7.13
CA LEU A 97 7.93 8.49 6.85
C LEU A 97 8.56 7.55 7.88
N SER A 98 8.35 7.81 9.16
CA SER A 98 9.01 7.07 10.27
C SER A 98 8.76 5.55 10.18
N THR A 99 7.54 5.14 9.83
CA THR A 99 7.19 3.73 9.60
C THR A 99 7.94 3.16 8.39
N LEU A 100 8.02 3.88 7.27
CA LEU A 100 8.77 3.44 6.09
C LEU A 100 10.26 3.30 6.39
N GLU A 101 10.84 4.25 7.12
CA GLU A 101 12.26 4.22 7.52
C GLU A 101 12.58 3.02 8.41
N ALA A 102 11.71 2.71 9.37
CA ALA A 102 11.85 1.53 10.22
C ALA A 102 11.82 0.24 9.40
N ASN A 103 10.83 0.13 8.51
CA ASN A 103 10.71 -1.01 7.60
C ASN A 103 11.92 -1.13 6.65
N MET A 104 12.45 -0.01 6.13
CA MET A 104 13.61 -0.03 5.24
C MET A 104 14.89 -0.48 5.97
N LYS A 105 15.06 -0.09 7.24
CA LYS A 105 16.15 -0.59 8.10
C LYS A 105 16.04 -2.09 8.32
N GLU A 106 14.83 -2.62 8.57
CA GLU A 106 14.59 -4.05 8.73
C GLU A 106 14.90 -4.83 7.44
N ILE A 107 14.47 -4.32 6.28
CA ILE A 107 14.78 -4.93 4.97
C ILE A 107 16.29 -4.93 4.73
N GLN A 108 16.98 -3.83 5.01
CA GLN A 108 18.44 -3.75 4.86
C GLN A 108 19.17 -4.73 5.79
N LEU A 109 18.69 -4.89 7.03
CA LEU A 109 19.24 -5.87 7.96
C LEU A 109 19.04 -7.30 7.45
N THR A 110 17.81 -7.63 7.02
CA THR A 110 17.47 -8.95 6.47
C THR A 110 18.31 -9.26 5.24
N LYS A 111 18.50 -8.27 4.36
CA LYS A 111 19.38 -8.40 3.19
C LYS A 111 20.83 -8.67 3.60
N LYS A 112 21.38 -7.92 4.57
CA LYS A 112 22.74 -8.15 5.08
C LYS A 112 22.91 -9.56 5.65
N ILE A 113 21.92 -10.06 6.38
CA ILE A 113 21.92 -11.43 6.92
C ILE A 113 21.91 -12.44 5.78
N ASN A 114 21.03 -12.27 4.79
CA ASN A 114 20.98 -13.13 3.61
C ASN A 114 22.29 -13.14 2.83
N ASP A 115 22.85 -11.95 2.55
CA ASP A 115 24.11 -11.80 1.83
C ASP A 115 25.28 -12.46 2.60
N PHE A 116 25.29 -12.37 3.93
CA PHE A 116 26.23 -13.09 4.77
C PHE A 116 26.09 -14.61 4.60
N PHE A 117 24.88 -15.17 4.69
CA PHE A 117 24.67 -16.60 4.52
C PHE A 117 25.04 -17.09 3.11
N GLN A 118 24.75 -16.31 2.08
CA GLN A 118 25.19 -16.60 0.70
C GLN A 118 26.72 -16.58 0.57
N SER A 119 27.41 -15.69 1.29
CA SER A 119 28.87 -15.60 1.23
C SER A 119 29.58 -16.80 1.87
N ILE A 120 28.99 -17.41 2.91
CA ILE A 120 29.58 -18.56 3.62
C ILE A 120 29.07 -19.92 3.13
N ASN A 121 27.95 -19.94 2.42
CA ASN A 121 27.36 -21.16 1.86
C ASN A 121 27.00 -20.93 0.39
N PRO A 122 28.01 -20.73 -0.48
CA PRO A 122 27.76 -20.47 -1.89
C PRO A 122 26.99 -21.64 -2.50
N PRO A 123 26.01 -21.37 -3.39
CA PRO A 123 25.24 -22.42 -4.03
C PRO A 123 26.20 -23.39 -4.73
N LYS A 124 26.06 -24.69 -4.45
CA LYS A 124 26.80 -25.73 -5.16
C LYS A 124 26.44 -25.67 -6.65
N PRO A 125 27.44 -25.81 -7.55
CA PRO A 125 27.21 -25.82 -9.00
C PRO A 125 26.29 -26.96 -9.44
#